data_AF-A0A651DJ07-F1
#
_entry.id   AF-A0A651DJ07-F1
#
_cell.length_a   1.000
_cell.length_b   1.000
_cell.length_c   1.000
_cell.angle_alpha   90.00
_cell.angle_beta   90.00
_cell.angle_gamma   90.00
#
_symmetry.space_group_name_H-M   'P 1'
#
loop_
_entity.id
_entity.type
_entity.pdbx_description
1 polymer ?
#
loop_
_entity_poly.entity_id
_entity_poly.type
_entity_poly.pdbx_seq_one_letter_code
_entity_poly.pdbx_strand_id
1 'polypeptide(L)'
;MDEKGDDTMLKWVLRIIYVIVISVLSLQIYHFAYFSKLQAYYEEHIADRMDDDEAYLIGMNTLMGLNYFRQSPLLYVYEQDSGDYQLRVSIRAVSASTETEHFDGFVVFVNHVRIYEDGVLVDNPVLRITVELSEATLTVGDEQTNTGSVFFDPGQPFAFYNVPLLFLFDSDNYLKVPDSDVIAVLNTLEISYSNGEREDNALVFNPVPLFIASRFEINEAVLGNNKDADFDLDVDLYRLHGLFADDMPDESEIIFYDLVTDRGDLSPYNHLVWRTMLIYIVIVLTLTYLLFFHKNVMETVRAKRYQKEPPKPKSSQTLFHDHEEKDGK
;
A
#
# COMPACT_ATOMS: atom_id res chain seq x y z
N MET A 1 -27.25 47.89 4.34
CA MET A 1 -28.08 47.26 3.30
C MET A 1 -27.12 46.61 2.32
N ASP A 2 -26.66 45.40 2.62
CA ASP A 2 -25.89 44.57 1.66
C ASP A 2 -25.98 43.05 2.00
N GLU A 3 -27.10 42.63 2.61
CA GLU A 3 -27.33 41.23 3.04
C GLU A 3 -27.52 40.26 1.86
N LYS A 4 -27.79 40.75 0.64
CA LYS A 4 -27.96 39.91 -0.56
C LYS A 4 -26.64 39.53 -1.24
N GLY A 5 -25.58 40.32 -1.06
CA GLY A 5 -24.26 40.00 -1.60
C GLY A 5 -23.60 38.83 -0.86
N ASP A 6 -23.77 38.79 0.45
CA ASP A 6 -23.11 37.84 1.35
C ASP A 6 -23.65 36.40 1.21
N ASP A 7 -24.97 36.25 1.11
CA ASP A 7 -25.62 34.94 0.88
C ASP A 7 -25.33 34.36 -0.53
N THR A 8 -24.96 35.22 -1.49
CA THR A 8 -24.57 34.78 -2.84
C THR A 8 -23.11 34.31 -2.85
N MET A 9 -22.22 35.04 -2.18
CA MET A 9 -20.81 34.65 -2.00
C MET A 9 -20.68 33.35 -1.21
N LEU A 10 -21.42 33.18 -0.11
CA LEU A 10 -21.39 31.96 0.71
C LEU A 10 -21.78 30.71 -0.08
N LYS A 11 -22.81 30.80 -0.94
CA LYS A 11 -23.23 29.67 -1.80
C LYS A 11 -22.17 29.28 -2.83
N TRP A 12 -21.44 30.24 -3.37
CA TRP A 12 -20.32 29.98 -4.28
C TRP A 12 -19.14 29.34 -3.56
N VAL A 13 -18.80 29.84 -2.36
CA VAL A 13 -17.76 29.25 -1.50
C VAL A 13 -18.09 27.79 -1.18
N LEU A 14 -19.33 27.48 -0.76
CA LEU A 14 -19.76 26.11 -0.46
C LEU A 14 -19.72 25.18 -1.69
N ARG A 15 -20.03 25.68 -2.88
CA ARG A 15 -19.92 24.92 -4.14
C ARG A 15 -18.46 24.60 -4.48
N ILE A 16 -17.56 25.57 -4.29
CA ILE A 16 -16.12 25.36 -4.52
C ILE A 16 -15.58 24.33 -3.53
N ILE A 17 -15.91 24.45 -2.25
CA ILE A 17 -15.53 23.46 -1.23
C ILE A 17 -16.05 22.07 -1.58
N TYR A 18 -17.31 21.94 -2.01
CA TYR A 18 -17.88 20.68 -2.46
C TYR A 18 -17.08 20.02 -3.60
N VAL A 19 -16.70 20.81 -4.61
CA VAL A 19 -15.88 20.32 -5.73
C VAL A 19 -14.51 19.86 -5.24
N ILE A 20 -13.86 20.62 -4.37
CA ILE A 20 -12.56 20.25 -3.79
C ILE A 20 -12.66 18.93 -3.03
N VAL A 21 -13.68 18.78 -2.17
CA VAL A 21 -13.90 17.56 -1.38
C VAL A 21 -14.11 16.35 -2.30
N ILE A 22 -14.92 16.47 -3.35
CA ILE A 22 -15.10 15.39 -4.32
C ILE A 22 -13.80 15.05 -5.04
N SER A 23 -13.01 16.05 -5.45
CA SER A 23 -11.74 15.79 -6.12
C SER A 23 -10.79 15.00 -5.22
N VAL A 24 -10.67 15.37 -3.94
CA VAL A 24 -9.83 14.65 -2.96
C VAL A 24 -10.36 13.23 -2.72
N LEU A 25 -11.67 13.07 -2.52
CA LEU A 25 -12.28 11.74 -2.34
C LEU A 25 -12.12 10.85 -3.58
N SER A 26 -12.14 11.45 -4.78
CA SER A 26 -11.93 10.71 -6.03
C SER A 26 -10.54 10.07 -6.08
N LEU A 27 -9.51 10.79 -5.62
CA LEU A 27 -8.15 10.26 -5.52
C LEU A 27 -8.08 9.10 -4.50
N GLN A 28 -8.67 9.27 -3.32
CA GLN A 28 -8.69 8.23 -2.29
C GLN A 28 -9.40 6.96 -2.76
N ILE A 29 -10.55 7.11 -3.43
CA ILE A 29 -11.32 5.97 -3.95
C ILE A 29 -10.59 5.30 -5.10
N TYR A 30 -9.94 6.07 -5.98
CA TYR A 30 -9.10 5.51 -7.03
C TYR A 30 -7.95 4.70 -6.43
N HIS A 31 -7.22 5.22 -5.44
CA HIS A 31 -6.17 4.48 -4.75
C HIS A 31 -6.72 3.19 -4.11
N PHE A 32 -7.83 3.26 -3.38
CA PHE A 32 -8.46 2.07 -2.80
C PHE A 32 -8.81 1.01 -3.87
N ALA A 33 -9.38 1.45 -5.00
CA ALA A 33 -9.75 0.56 -6.09
C ALA A 33 -8.51 -0.05 -6.78
N TYR A 34 -7.45 0.73 -6.92
CA TYR A 34 -6.17 0.28 -7.44
C TYR A 34 -5.50 -0.74 -6.49
N PHE A 35 -5.49 -0.49 -5.17
CA PHE A 35 -5.00 -1.47 -4.20
C PHE A 35 -5.83 -2.76 -4.21
N SER A 36 -7.16 -2.66 -4.33
CA SER A 36 -8.01 -3.84 -4.47
C SER A 36 -7.66 -4.68 -5.70
N LYS A 37 -7.25 -4.02 -6.79
CA LYS A 37 -6.75 -4.67 -8.00
C LYS A 37 -5.43 -5.42 -7.74
N LEU A 38 -4.49 -4.80 -7.01
CA LEU A 38 -3.23 -5.44 -6.64
C LEU A 38 -3.44 -6.61 -5.66
N GLN A 39 -4.31 -6.44 -4.67
CA GLN A 39 -4.71 -7.49 -3.72
C GLN A 39 -5.22 -8.73 -4.44
N ALA A 40 -6.13 -8.56 -5.41
CA ALA A 40 -6.70 -9.68 -6.14
C ALA A 40 -5.64 -10.46 -6.93
N TYR A 41 -4.67 -9.76 -7.53
CA TYR A 41 -3.53 -10.40 -8.19
C TYR A 41 -2.64 -11.15 -7.19
N TYR A 42 -2.35 -10.55 -6.03
CA TYR A 42 -1.56 -11.16 -4.97
C TYR A 42 -2.20 -12.46 -4.48
N GLU A 43 -3.50 -12.45 -4.18
CA GLU A 43 -4.25 -13.61 -3.72
C GLU A 43 -4.26 -14.75 -4.76
N GLU A 44 -4.41 -14.43 -6.05
CA GLU A 44 -4.52 -15.44 -7.10
C GLU A 44 -3.17 -16.05 -7.51
N HIS A 45 -2.09 -15.29 -7.45
CA HIS A 45 -0.81 -15.70 -8.05
C HIS A 45 0.38 -15.78 -7.09
N ILE A 46 0.31 -15.16 -5.92
CA ILE A 46 1.49 -14.93 -5.07
C ILE A 46 1.34 -15.55 -3.67
N ALA A 47 0.20 -15.33 -3.00
CA ALA A 47 0.02 -15.64 -1.58
C ALA A 47 0.41 -17.09 -1.22
N ASP A 48 -0.04 -18.06 -2.01
CA ASP A 48 0.21 -19.49 -1.79
C ASP A 48 1.58 -19.98 -2.33
N ARG A 49 2.42 -19.07 -2.84
CA ARG A 49 3.68 -19.39 -3.51
C ARG A 49 4.91 -18.79 -2.82
N MET A 50 4.79 -18.39 -1.55
CA MET A 50 5.91 -17.81 -0.79
C MET A 50 7.18 -18.69 -0.75
N ASP A 51 7.00 -20.00 -0.83
CA ASP A 51 8.08 -20.99 -0.82
C ASP A 51 8.55 -21.41 -2.25
N ASP A 52 8.05 -20.74 -3.30
CA ASP A 52 8.50 -20.88 -4.69
C ASP A 52 9.15 -19.56 -5.11
N ASP A 53 10.48 -19.47 -4.97
CA ASP A 53 11.26 -18.25 -5.23
C ASP A 53 10.92 -17.59 -6.57
N GLU A 54 10.89 -18.38 -7.64
CA GLU A 54 10.71 -17.87 -9.00
C GLU A 54 9.30 -17.32 -9.16
N ALA A 55 8.29 -18.11 -8.79
CA ALA A 55 6.90 -17.67 -8.91
C ALA A 55 6.60 -16.47 -8.00
N TYR A 56 7.12 -16.46 -6.78
CA TYR A 56 6.92 -15.37 -5.83
C TYR A 56 7.58 -14.09 -6.32
N LEU A 57 8.85 -14.14 -6.70
CA LEU A 57 9.60 -12.95 -7.12
C LEU A 57 9.09 -12.40 -8.46
N ILE A 58 8.67 -13.23 -9.41
CA ILE A 58 7.99 -12.75 -10.64
C ILE A 58 6.66 -12.06 -10.29
N GLY A 59 5.90 -12.64 -9.37
CA GLY A 59 4.68 -12.02 -8.84
C GLY A 59 4.97 -10.65 -8.24
N MET A 60 6.01 -10.56 -7.41
CA MET A 60 6.42 -9.34 -6.74
C MET A 60 7.03 -8.31 -7.70
N ASN A 61 7.78 -8.72 -8.74
CA ASN A 61 8.19 -7.85 -9.84
C ASN A 61 6.99 -7.14 -10.47
N THR A 62 5.90 -7.88 -10.66
CA THR A 62 4.65 -7.38 -11.25
C THR A 62 3.99 -6.33 -10.35
N LEU A 63 3.91 -6.59 -9.05
CA LEU A 63 3.26 -5.70 -8.10
C LEU A 63 4.10 -4.46 -7.78
N MET A 64 5.41 -4.61 -7.67
CA MET A 64 6.36 -3.57 -7.28
C MET A 64 6.90 -2.77 -8.48
N GLY A 65 6.70 -3.26 -9.72
CA GLY A 65 7.18 -2.59 -10.93
C GLY A 65 8.69 -2.71 -11.14
N LEU A 66 9.32 -3.79 -10.65
CA LEU A 66 10.77 -4.01 -10.79
C LEU A 66 11.16 -4.30 -12.23
N ASN A 67 12.25 -3.72 -12.71
CA ASN A 67 12.81 -3.95 -14.04
C ASN A 67 13.32 -5.37 -14.20
N TYR A 68 14.06 -5.84 -13.21
CA TYR A 68 14.53 -7.22 -13.13
C TYR A 68 14.88 -7.59 -11.69
N PHE A 69 15.00 -8.90 -11.45
CA PHE A 69 15.87 -9.44 -10.40
C PHE A 69 16.88 -10.41 -11.00
N ARG A 70 18.01 -10.59 -10.33
CA ARG A 70 19.02 -11.59 -10.71
C ARG A 70 18.66 -12.96 -10.13
N GLN A 71 18.50 -13.96 -11.00
CA GLN A 71 18.20 -15.33 -10.59
C GLN A 71 19.45 -16.05 -10.07
N SER A 72 20.59 -15.86 -10.72
CA SER A 72 21.86 -16.47 -10.32
C SER A 72 23.10 -15.65 -10.71
N PRO A 73 24.20 -15.74 -9.95
CA PRO A 73 24.26 -16.20 -8.56
C PRO A 73 23.45 -15.31 -7.62
N LEU A 74 23.02 -15.88 -6.50
CA LEU A 74 22.53 -15.12 -5.35
C LEU A 74 23.68 -14.30 -4.77
N LEU A 75 23.37 -13.12 -4.25
CA LEU A 75 24.35 -12.29 -3.53
C LEU A 75 24.66 -12.89 -2.16
N TYR A 76 23.65 -13.50 -1.54
CA TYR A 76 23.75 -14.19 -0.26
C TYR A 76 22.69 -15.28 -0.17
N VAL A 77 23.00 -16.39 0.51
CA VAL A 77 22.02 -17.41 0.89
C VAL A 77 22.41 -18.06 2.21
N TYR A 78 21.44 -18.14 3.10
CA TYR A 78 21.46 -18.96 4.30
C TYR A 78 20.25 -19.87 4.30
N GLU A 79 20.44 -21.13 4.65
CA GLU A 79 19.36 -22.11 4.71
C GLU A 79 19.55 -23.04 5.92
N GLN A 80 18.53 -23.10 6.75
CA GLN A 80 18.36 -24.10 7.79
C GLN A 80 17.07 -24.85 7.52
N ASP A 81 17.18 -26.10 7.08
CA ASP A 81 16.06 -26.98 6.71
C ASP A 81 15.76 -28.03 7.79
N SER A 82 16.46 -27.99 8.92
CA SER A 82 16.37 -28.97 9.99
C SER A 82 16.20 -28.34 11.39
N GLY A 83 15.67 -29.13 12.33
CA GLY A 83 15.42 -28.69 13.71
C GLY A 83 14.10 -27.93 13.88
N ASP A 84 13.95 -27.30 15.04
CA ASP A 84 12.71 -26.61 15.44
C ASP A 84 12.57 -25.20 14.82
N TYR A 85 13.65 -24.64 14.28
CA TYR A 85 13.71 -23.28 13.76
C TYR A 85 14.31 -23.28 12.36
N GLN A 86 13.45 -23.48 11.35
CA GLN A 86 13.82 -23.58 9.94
C GLN A 86 13.47 -22.27 9.24
N LEU A 87 14.37 -21.83 8.36
CA LEU A 87 14.15 -20.70 7.46
C LEU A 87 15.18 -20.71 6.34
N ARG A 88 14.86 -20.01 5.26
CA ARG A 88 15.79 -19.61 4.22
C ARG A 88 15.79 -18.10 4.09
N VAL A 89 17.00 -17.53 4.02
CA VAL A 89 17.24 -16.11 3.80
C VAL A 89 18.09 -15.99 2.55
N SER A 90 17.62 -15.25 1.56
CA SER A 90 18.38 -15.01 0.32
C SER A 90 18.44 -13.52 0.02
N ILE A 91 19.55 -13.08 -0.59
CA ILE A 91 19.71 -11.72 -1.10
C ILE A 91 19.99 -11.78 -2.60
N ARG A 92 19.25 -10.99 -3.37
CA ARG A 92 19.33 -10.94 -4.84
C ARG A 92 19.46 -9.50 -5.31
N ALA A 93 20.18 -9.30 -6.41
CA ALA A 93 20.23 -8.00 -7.08
C ALA A 93 18.87 -7.71 -7.73
N VAL A 94 18.42 -6.47 -7.64
CA VAL A 94 17.17 -6.00 -8.24
C VAL A 94 17.36 -4.62 -8.85
N SER A 95 16.52 -4.29 -9.82
CA SER A 95 16.44 -2.93 -10.35
C SER A 95 15.00 -2.45 -10.42
N ALA A 96 14.82 -1.15 -10.22
CA ALA A 96 13.60 -0.42 -10.46
C ALA A 96 13.91 0.86 -11.22
N SER A 97 12.91 1.44 -11.87
CA SER A 97 13.05 2.76 -12.48
C SER A 97 11.80 3.60 -12.24
N THR A 98 12.03 4.90 -12.18
CA THR A 98 11.00 5.91 -12.38
C THR A 98 11.02 6.37 -13.83
N GLU A 99 10.19 7.36 -14.18
CA GLU A 99 10.22 7.94 -15.52
C GLU A 99 11.57 8.62 -15.85
N THR A 100 12.38 8.96 -14.84
CA THR A 100 13.59 9.78 -15.00
C THR A 100 14.86 9.17 -14.44
N GLU A 101 14.77 8.16 -13.58
CA GLU A 101 15.91 7.59 -12.85
C GLU A 101 15.83 6.07 -12.77
N HIS A 102 16.99 5.43 -12.85
CA HIS A 102 17.18 4.00 -12.65
C HIS A 102 17.87 3.77 -11.32
N PHE A 103 17.42 2.75 -10.60
CA PHE A 103 17.94 2.36 -9.32
C PHE A 103 18.31 0.89 -9.37
N ASP A 104 19.50 0.58 -8.89
CA ASP A 104 19.85 -0.78 -8.51
C ASP A 104 19.69 -0.94 -7.01
N GLY A 105 19.69 -2.19 -6.58
CA GLY A 105 19.65 -2.50 -5.18
C GLY A 105 19.69 -3.99 -4.98
N PHE A 106 19.30 -4.37 -3.78
CA PHE A 106 19.08 -5.76 -3.47
C PHE A 106 17.77 -5.93 -2.72
N VAL A 107 17.25 -7.15 -2.81
CA VAL A 107 16.11 -7.59 -2.01
C VAL A 107 16.55 -8.69 -1.07
N VAL A 108 16.23 -8.53 0.21
CA VAL A 108 16.29 -9.61 1.19
C VAL A 108 14.96 -10.35 1.15
N PHE A 109 15.01 -11.67 0.96
CA PHE A 109 13.83 -12.54 0.93
C PHE A 109 13.93 -13.61 2.00
N VAL A 110 12.90 -13.70 2.82
CA VAL A 110 12.77 -14.71 3.88
C VAL A 110 11.62 -15.66 3.50
N ASN A 111 11.92 -16.95 3.36
CA ASN A 111 10.91 -17.97 3.08
C ASN A 111 11.24 -19.30 3.74
N HIS A 112 10.43 -20.33 3.48
CA HIS A 112 10.52 -21.66 4.10
C HIS A 112 10.55 -21.63 5.64
N VAL A 113 9.84 -20.66 6.24
CA VAL A 113 9.84 -20.50 7.69
C VAL A 113 8.98 -21.58 8.33
N ARG A 114 9.58 -22.39 9.21
CA ARG A 114 8.87 -23.34 10.06
C ARG A 114 9.43 -23.25 11.47
N ILE A 115 8.56 -22.90 12.41
CA ILE A 115 8.92 -22.70 13.81
C ILE A 115 8.10 -23.66 14.66
N TYR A 116 8.76 -24.47 15.47
CA TYR A 116 8.13 -25.35 16.44
C TYR A 116 8.38 -24.84 17.86
N GLU A 117 7.32 -24.55 18.60
CA GLU A 117 7.36 -24.24 20.02
C GLU A 117 6.76 -25.41 20.79
N ASP A 118 7.54 -26.00 21.71
CA ASP A 118 7.14 -27.18 22.49
C ASP A 118 6.60 -28.35 21.64
N GLY A 119 7.16 -28.53 20.43
CA GLY A 119 6.77 -29.56 19.48
C GLY A 119 5.50 -29.26 18.67
N VAL A 120 4.95 -28.05 18.78
CA VAL A 120 3.78 -27.57 18.03
C VAL A 120 4.24 -26.54 16.99
N LEU A 121 3.79 -26.72 15.75
CA LEU A 121 4.04 -25.74 14.69
C LEU A 121 3.33 -24.43 15.01
N VAL A 122 4.08 -23.32 15.01
CA VAL A 122 3.53 -21.96 15.07
C VAL A 122 2.91 -21.65 13.72
N ASP A 123 1.59 -21.50 13.69
CA ASP A 123 0.85 -21.21 12.47
C ASP A 123 0.91 -19.71 12.16
N ASN A 124 1.24 -19.36 10.91
CA ASN A 124 1.36 -17.98 10.42
C ASN A 124 2.17 -17.03 11.34
N PRO A 125 3.45 -17.33 11.62
CA PRO A 125 4.28 -16.45 12.44
C PRO A 125 4.43 -15.08 11.79
N VAL A 126 4.35 -14.01 12.59
CA VAL A 126 4.65 -12.66 12.12
C VAL A 126 6.15 -12.47 12.12
N LEU A 127 6.73 -12.13 10.97
CA LEU A 127 8.16 -11.92 10.81
C LEU A 127 8.50 -10.43 10.91
N ARG A 128 9.67 -10.13 11.47
CA ARG A 128 10.28 -8.81 11.40
C ARG A 128 11.68 -8.97 10.83
N ILE A 129 11.91 -8.32 9.68
CA ILE A 129 13.21 -8.24 9.02
C ILE A 129 13.82 -6.90 9.45
N THR A 130 14.89 -6.95 10.23
CA THR A 130 15.62 -5.77 10.70
C THR A 130 16.99 -5.73 10.02
N VAL A 131 17.38 -4.53 9.56
CA VAL A 131 18.70 -4.29 8.99
C VAL A 131 19.41 -3.17 9.72
N GLU A 132 20.73 -3.29 9.80
CA GLU A 132 21.63 -2.24 10.24
C GLU A 132 22.63 -1.93 9.11
N LEU A 133 22.70 -0.66 8.73
CA LEU A 133 23.61 -0.16 7.70
C LEU A 133 24.86 0.49 8.33
N SER A 134 25.89 0.68 7.50
CA SER A 134 27.12 1.39 7.88
C SER A 134 26.92 2.89 8.09
N GLU A 135 25.89 3.47 7.49
CA GLU A 135 25.58 4.90 7.54
C GLU A 135 24.11 5.11 7.89
N ALA A 136 23.78 6.26 8.48
CA ALA A 136 22.41 6.62 8.81
C ALA A 136 21.67 7.18 7.59
N THR A 137 21.22 6.32 6.70
CA THR A 137 20.56 6.70 5.44
C THR A 137 19.09 6.31 5.35
N LEU A 138 18.63 5.42 6.22
CA LEU A 138 17.24 4.97 6.25
C LEU A 138 16.36 6.03 6.91
N THR A 139 15.27 6.40 6.25
CA THR A 139 14.29 7.32 6.85
C THR A 139 13.24 6.52 7.62
N VAL A 140 13.22 6.71 8.94
CA VAL A 140 12.22 6.10 9.83
C VAL A 140 11.47 7.22 10.56
N GLY A 141 10.23 7.45 10.15
CA GLY A 141 9.48 8.62 10.59
C GLY A 141 10.10 9.89 9.99
N ASP A 142 10.53 10.81 10.86
CA ASP A 142 11.16 12.09 10.47
C ASP A 142 12.68 12.10 10.69
N GLU A 143 13.28 10.96 11.05
CA GLU A 143 14.70 10.83 11.38
C GLU A 143 15.44 9.90 10.41
N GLN A 144 16.70 10.25 10.12
CA GLN A 144 17.62 9.33 9.46
C GLN A 144 18.32 8.46 10.50
N THR A 145 18.29 7.16 10.25
CA THR A 145 18.85 6.13 11.12
C THR A 145 19.61 5.12 10.27
N ASN A 146 20.53 4.40 10.89
CA ASN A 146 21.20 3.27 10.24
C ASN A 146 20.39 1.97 10.39
N THR A 147 19.34 1.97 11.21
CA THR A 147 18.55 0.77 11.51
C THR A 147 17.13 0.91 10.99
N GLY A 148 16.67 -0.06 10.21
CA GLY A 148 15.31 -0.11 9.68
C GLY A 148 14.69 -1.49 9.84
N SER A 149 13.36 -1.56 9.83
CA SER A 149 12.65 -2.83 9.89
C SER A 149 11.37 -2.84 9.06
N VAL A 150 11.03 -4.01 8.54
CA VAL A 150 9.73 -4.30 7.92
C VAL A 150 9.09 -5.50 8.61
N PHE A 151 7.77 -5.54 8.56
CA PHE A 151 6.98 -6.59 9.19
C PHE A 151 6.23 -7.37 8.12
N PHE A 152 6.12 -8.68 8.32
CA PHE A 152 5.25 -9.51 7.51
C PHE A 152 4.32 -10.30 8.43
N ASP A 153 3.05 -9.94 8.41
CA ASP A 153 1.94 -10.65 9.06
C ASP A 153 1.13 -11.37 7.97
N PRO A 154 1.23 -12.72 7.87
CA PRO A 154 0.48 -13.49 6.87
C PRO A 154 -1.04 -13.36 7.02
N GLY A 155 -1.53 -12.93 8.19
CA GLY A 155 -2.95 -12.70 8.45
C GLY A 155 -3.48 -11.35 7.95
N GLN A 156 -2.61 -10.43 7.51
CA GLN A 156 -3.02 -9.14 6.97
C GLN A 156 -3.14 -9.18 5.44
N PRO A 157 -4.01 -8.34 4.84
CA PRO A 157 -4.04 -8.14 3.39
C PRO A 157 -2.68 -7.72 2.84
N PHE A 158 -2.51 -7.89 1.53
CA PHE A 158 -1.34 -7.41 0.84
C PHE A 158 -1.23 -5.89 0.96
N ALA A 159 -0.03 -5.47 1.37
CA ALA A 159 0.44 -4.12 1.24
C ALA A 159 1.92 -4.18 0.87
N PHE A 160 2.45 -3.14 0.24
CA PHE A 160 3.87 -3.10 -0.13
C PHE A 160 4.81 -3.23 1.07
N TYR A 161 4.34 -2.87 2.27
CA TYR A 161 5.08 -3.01 3.53
C TYR A 161 4.76 -4.31 4.28
N ASN A 162 3.82 -5.13 3.81
CA ASN A 162 3.41 -6.40 4.42
C ASN A 162 3.73 -7.57 3.48
N VAL A 163 5.02 -7.77 3.23
CA VAL A 163 5.57 -8.89 2.46
C VAL A 163 6.87 -9.34 3.11
N PRO A 164 7.29 -10.61 2.99
CA PRO A 164 8.55 -11.11 3.54
C PRO A 164 9.78 -10.67 2.70
N LEU A 165 9.71 -9.46 2.13
CA LEU A 165 10.73 -8.86 1.29
C LEU A 165 11.13 -7.51 1.88
N LEU A 166 12.43 -7.25 1.93
CA LEU A 166 12.98 -5.93 2.23
C LEU A 166 13.81 -5.46 1.03
N PHE A 167 13.39 -4.35 0.42
CA PHE A 167 14.10 -3.73 -0.68
C PHE A 167 15.01 -2.61 -0.17
N LEU A 168 16.27 -2.61 -0.63
CA LEU A 168 17.24 -1.55 -0.38
C LEU A 168 17.87 -1.13 -1.71
N PHE A 169 17.50 0.06 -2.20
CA PHE A 169 17.97 0.62 -3.46
C PHE A 169 19.10 1.63 -3.24
N ASP A 170 19.91 1.88 -4.27
CA ASP A 170 20.96 2.90 -4.32
C ASP A 170 20.42 4.32 -4.52
N SER A 171 19.36 4.64 -3.76
CA SER A 171 18.68 5.93 -3.76
C SER A 171 18.61 6.55 -2.37
N ASP A 172 18.26 7.84 -2.33
CA ASP A 172 18.06 8.58 -1.09
C ASP A 172 16.98 7.91 -0.24
N ASN A 173 17.16 7.96 1.08
CA ASN A 173 16.32 7.28 2.09
C ASN A 173 16.48 5.75 2.15
N TYR A 174 17.34 5.17 1.31
CA TYR A 174 17.72 3.76 1.31
C TYR A 174 19.22 3.62 1.55
N LEU A 175 20.00 3.25 0.53
CA LEU A 175 21.43 3.01 0.67
C LEU A 175 22.29 4.25 0.35
N LYS A 176 21.76 5.25 -0.35
CA LYS A 176 22.56 6.41 -0.76
C LYS A 176 22.72 7.40 0.39
N VAL A 177 23.97 7.81 0.65
CA VAL A 177 24.26 8.90 1.59
C VAL A 177 23.89 10.24 0.93
N PRO A 178 23.07 11.09 1.58
CA PRO A 178 22.68 12.38 1.01
C PRO A 178 23.88 13.24 0.61
N ASP A 179 23.77 13.92 -0.54
CA ASP A 179 24.79 14.81 -1.10
C ASP A 179 26.17 14.16 -1.31
N SER A 180 26.22 12.83 -1.44
CA SER A 180 27.43 12.04 -1.60
C SER A 180 27.27 10.90 -2.62
N ASP A 181 28.39 10.42 -3.14
CA ASP A 181 28.46 9.21 -3.98
C ASP A 181 28.67 7.94 -3.12
N VAL A 182 28.70 8.08 -1.79
CA VAL A 182 28.87 6.97 -0.85
C VAL A 182 27.57 6.17 -0.76
N ILE A 183 27.72 4.84 -0.82
CA ILE A 183 26.65 3.87 -0.62
C ILE A 183 26.86 3.20 0.74
N ALA A 184 25.85 3.27 1.59
CA ALA A 184 25.77 2.57 2.86
C ALA A 184 25.76 1.05 2.60
N VAL A 185 26.49 0.31 3.42
CA VAL A 185 26.58 -1.15 3.29
C VAL A 185 25.78 -1.83 4.38
N LEU A 186 25.15 -2.96 4.06
CA LEU A 186 24.46 -3.80 5.03
C LEU A 186 25.47 -4.47 5.96
N ASN A 187 25.42 -4.11 7.24
CA ASN A 187 26.30 -4.66 8.28
C ASN A 187 25.66 -5.85 8.98
N THR A 188 24.38 -5.72 9.34
CA THR A 188 23.65 -6.73 10.10
C THR A 188 22.27 -6.94 9.51
N LEU A 189 21.87 -8.20 9.40
CA LEU A 189 20.52 -8.64 9.05
C LEU A 189 20.00 -9.54 10.16
N GLU A 190 18.90 -9.15 10.79
CA GLU A 190 18.24 -9.91 11.85
C GLU A 190 16.81 -10.27 11.45
N ILE A 191 16.43 -11.54 11.61
CA ILE A 191 15.04 -11.96 11.53
C ILE A 191 14.53 -12.29 12.93
N SER A 192 13.49 -11.60 13.35
CA SER A 192 12.72 -11.88 14.56
C SER A 192 11.34 -12.44 14.18
N TYR A 193 10.68 -13.17 15.08
CA TYR A 193 9.30 -13.59 14.88
C TYR A 193 8.43 -13.35 16.12
N SER A 194 7.12 -13.28 15.89
CA SER A 194 6.07 -13.34 16.91
C SER A 194 5.12 -14.48 16.56
N ASN A 195 4.65 -15.20 17.58
CA ASN A 195 3.59 -16.20 17.44
C ASN A 195 2.17 -15.57 17.37
N GLY A 196 2.09 -14.23 17.27
CA GLY A 196 0.84 -13.47 17.20
C GLY A 196 0.34 -12.97 18.56
N GLU A 197 1.02 -13.31 19.66
CA GLU A 197 0.72 -12.77 20.98
C GLU A 197 0.84 -11.24 21.01
N ARG A 198 -0.06 -10.61 21.79
CA ARG A 198 -0.12 -9.16 21.94
C ARG A 198 -0.18 -8.73 23.39
N GLU A 199 0.59 -7.71 23.72
CA GLU A 199 0.57 -7.01 25.01
C GLU A 199 0.32 -5.52 24.74
N ASP A 200 -0.66 -4.91 25.42
CA ASP A 200 -1.07 -3.51 25.21
C ASP A 200 -1.32 -3.14 23.73
N ASN A 201 -1.90 -4.08 22.95
CA ASN A 201 -2.12 -4.02 21.50
C ASN A 201 -0.87 -4.05 20.61
N ALA A 202 0.33 -4.18 21.18
CA ALA A 202 1.58 -4.37 20.43
C ALA A 202 1.89 -5.86 20.27
N LEU A 203 2.47 -6.25 19.14
CA LEU A 203 2.96 -7.62 18.92
C LEU A 203 4.17 -7.89 19.83
N VAL A 204 4.15 -9.04 20.50
CA VAL A 204 5.27 -9.51 21.32
C VAL A 204 6.17 -10.39 20.46
N PHE A 205 7.39 -9.93 20.22
CA PHE A 205 8.40 -10.69 19.50
C PHE A 205 9.19 -11.57 20.47
N ASN A 206 9.63 -12.72 19.99
CA ASN A 206 10.54 -13.57 20.74
C ASN A 206 11.82 -12.76 21.09
N PRO A 207 12.26 -12.75 22.36
CA PRO A 207 13.45 -11.99 22.76
C PRO A 207 14.75 -12.55 22.16
N VAL A 208 14.73 -13.78 21.66
CA VAL A 208 15.84 -14.40 20.93
C VAL A 208 15.48 -14.41 19.44
N PRO A 209 16.30 -13.78 18.57
CA PRO A 209 16.00 -13.73 17.14
C PRO A 209 16.03 -15.11 16.51
N LEU A 210 15.28 -15.25 15.41
CA LEU A 210 15.24 -16.44 14.57
C LEU A 210 16.52 -16.60 13.75
N PHE A 211 17.13 -15.48 13.33
CA PHE A 211 18.35 -15.47 12.54
C PHE A 211 19.14 -14.17 12.72
N ILE A 212 20.47 -14.26 12.68
CA ILE A 212 21.37 -13.09 12.59
C ILE A 212 22.49 -13.38 11.59
N ALA A 213 22.63 -12.53 10.59
CA ALA A 213 23.84 -12.41 9.77
C ALA A 213 24.53 -11.09 10.10
N SER A 214 25.84 -11.10 10.34
CA SER A 214 26.59 -9.86 10.58
C SER A 214 28.03 -9.93 10.08
N ARG A 215 28.53 -8.78 9.62
CA ARG A 215 29.96 -8.54 9.33
C ARG A 215 30.82 -8.49 10.59
N PHE A 216 30.19 -8.42 11.76
CA PHE A 216 30.85 -8.33 13.05
C PHE A 216 30.62 -9.60 13.88
N GLU A 217 31.38 -9.73 14.97
CA GLU A 217 31.22 -10.87 15.88
C GLU A 217 29.84 -10.87 16.54
N ILE A 218 29.08 -11.96 16.33
CA ILE A 218 27.75 -12.17 16.91
C ILE A 218 27.90 -12.84 18.28
N ASN A 219 27.65 -12.07 19.34
CA ASN A 219 27.70 -12.54 20.73
C ASN A 219 26.32 -12.95 21.28
N GLU A 220 25.27 -12.58 20.56
CA GLU A 220 23.88 -12.80 20.89
C GLU A 220 23.52 -14.29 20.76
N ALA A 221 22.56 -14.73 21.58
CA ALA A 221 21.91 -16.01 21.38
C ALA A 221 20.98 -15.91 20.17
N VAL A 222 20.93 -16.97 19.35
CA VAL A 222 20.04 -17.06 18.18
C VAL A 222 19.39 -18.43 18.17
N LEU A 223 18.09 -18.47 17.87
CA LEU A 223 17.32 -19.72 17.83
C LEU A 223 17.84 -20.64 16.73
N GLY A 224 17.83 -21.95 17.00
CA GLY A 224 18.37 -22.95 16.07
C GLY A 224 19.87 -22.84 15.79
N ASN A 225 20.60 -21.95 16.49
CA ASN A 225 21.95 -21.53 16.12
C ASN A 225 22.02 -20.95 14.70
N ASN A 226 20.95 -20.26 14.28
CA ASN A 226 20.81 -19.69 12.95
C ASN A 226 21.58 -18.37 12.82
N LYS A 227 22.91 -18.44 12.96
CA LYS A 227 23.77 -17.27 12.87
C LYS A 227 24.86 -17.45 11.84
N ASP A 228 25.17 -16.36 11.14
CA ASP A 228 26.22 -16.29 10.14
C ASP A 228 27.15 -15.10 10.43
N ALA A 229 28.35 -15.41 10.91
CA ALA A 229 29.37 -14.43 11.26
C ALA A 229 30.34 -14.13 10.11
N ASP A 230 30.19 -14.81 8.96
CA ASP A 230 30.97 -14.58 7.75
C ASP A 230 30.14 -13.82 6.70
N PHE A 231 29.07 -13.15 7.13
CA PHE A 231 28.19 -12.39 6.25
C PHE A 231 28.96 -11.24 5.59
N ASP A 232 28.95 -11.22 4.26
CA ASP A 232 29.54 -10.16 3.47
C ASP A 232 28.72 -9.90 2.21
N LEU A 233 28.44 -8.63 1.92
CA LEU A 233 27.72 -8.20 0.74
C LEU A 233 28.53 -7.10 0.04
N ASP A 234 29.09 -7.43 -1.12
CA ASP A 234 29.82 -6.48 -1.94
C ASP A 234 28.85 -5.61 -2.77
N VAL A 235 29.05 -4.29 -2.69
CA VAL A 235 28.22 -3.28 -3.36
C VAL A 235 28.27 -3.44 -4.87
N ASP A 236 29.42 -3.81 -5.42
CA ASP A 236 29.61 -3.93 -6.86
C ASP A 236 28.85 -5.12 -7.47
N LEU A 237 28.42 -6.08 -6.65
CA LEU A 237 27.71 -7.28 -7.14
C LEU A 237 26.24 -7.04 -7.49
N TYR A 238 25.63 -5.97 -6.96
CA TYR A 238 24.23 -5.65 -7.21
C TYR A 238 23.99 -4.39 -8.03
N ARG A 239 25.02 -3.58 -8.28
CA ARG A 239 24.96 -2.37 -9.12
C ARG A 239 25.25 -2.70 -10.58
N LEU A 240 24.27 -3.31 -11.24
CA LEU A 240 24.37 -3.82 -12.60
C LEU A 240 24.07 -2.77 -13.69
N HIS A 241 23.25 -1.75 -13.43
CA HIS A 241 22.79 -0.80 -14.46
C HIS A 241 23.96 -0.08 -15.14
N GLY A 242 24.99 0.28 -14.38
CA GLY A 242 26.19 0.94 -14.91
C GLY A 242 27.06 0.04 -15.82
N LEU A 243 26.71 -1.25 -15.94
CA LEU A 243 27.32 -2.18 -16.89
C LEU A 243 26.62 -2.17 -18.25
N PHE A 244 25.43 -1.55 -18.36
CA PHE A 244 24.61 -1.52 -19.56
C PHE A 244 24.75 -0.18 -20.29
N ALA A 245 24.64 -0.19 -21.62
CA ALA A 245 24.88 1.01 -22.43
C ALA A 245 23.85 2.14 -22.24
N ASP A 246 22.60 1.78 -21.92
CA ASP A 246 21.47 2.69 -21.72
C ASP A 246 20.84 2.53 -20.31
N ASP A 247 21.63 2.13 -19.31
CA ASP A 247 21.20 1.83 -17.93
C ASP A 247 20.09 0.74 -17.84
N MET A 248 19.88 0.00 -18.93
CA MET A 248 18.92 -1.09 -19.07
C MET A 248 19.55 -2.23 -19.86
N PRO A 249 19.35 -3.49 -19.44
CA PRO A 249 19.96 -4.63 -20.09
C PRO A 249 19.28 -4.95 -21.43
N ASP A 250 20.08 -5.28 -22.44
CA ASP A 250 19.61 -5.89 -23.68
C ASP A 250 19.35 -7.40 -23.54
N GLU A 251 18.81 -8.05 -24.58
CA GLU A 251 18.50 -9.49 -24.54
C GLU A 251 19.72 -10.36 -24.23
N SER A 252 20.91 -9.97 -24.69
CA SER A 252 22.15 -10.72 -24.45
C SER A 252 22.65 -10.54 -23.02
N GLU A 253 22.51 -9.34 -22.47
CA GLU A 253 22.86 -9.00 -21.07
C GLU A 253 21.88 -9.66 -20.09
N ILE A 254 20.59 -9.70 -20.41
CA ILE A 254 19.57 -10.44 -19.64
C ILE A 254 19.99 -11.90 -19.47
N ILE A 255 20.41 -12.57 -20.56
CA ILE A 255 20.85 -13.96 -20.51
C ILE A 255 22.19 -14.09 -19.78
N PHE A 256 23.14 -13.19 -20.03
CA PHE A 256 24.48 -13.26 -19.46
C PHE A 256 24.49 -13.09 -17.93
N TYR A 257 23.70 -12.15 -17.42
CA TYR A 257 23.58 -11.87 -16.00
C TYR A 257 22.48 -12.69 -15.30
N ASP A 258 21.78 -13.57 -16.03
CA ASP A 258 20.66 -14.39 -15.54
C ASP A 258 19.57 -13.52 -14.89
N LEU A 259 19.14 -12.48 -15.61
CA LEU A 259 18.13 -11.52 -15.17
C LEU A 259 16.73 -12.02 -15.54
N VAL A 260 15.81 -11.94 -14.59
CA VAL A 260 14.40 -12.22 -14.80
C VAL A 260 13.66 -10.89 -14.93
N THR A 261 13.22 -10.60 -16.15
CA THR A 261 12.44 -9.39 -16.50
C THR A 261 10.94 -9.67 -16.62
N ASP A 262 10.54 -10.92 -16.39
CA ASP A 262 9.14 -11.35 -16.52
C ASP A 262 8.23 -10.62 -15.53
N ARG A 263 7.06 -10.23 -16.03
CA ARG A 263 5.97 -9.59 -15.29
C ARG A 263 4.64 -10.19 -15.75
N GLY A 264 3.73 -10.40 -14.80
CA GLY A 264 2.36 -10.79 -15.09
C GLY A 264 1.51 -9.64 -15.62
N ASP A 265 0.30 -9.98 -16.06
CA ASP A 265 -0.67 -9.01 -16.56
C ASP A 265 -1.69 -8.63 -15.49
N LEU A 266 -1.71 -7.35 -15.12
CA LEU A 266 -2.70 -6.79 -14.20
C LEU A 266 -4.02 -6.40 -14.89
N SER A 267 -4.10 -6.45 -16.23
CA SER A 267 -5.28 -6.04 -16.99
C SER A 267 -6.57 -6.81 -16.67
N PRO A 268 -6.55 -8.14 -16.37
CA PRO A 268 -7.76 -8.89 -16.03
C PRO A 268 -8.47 -8.34 -14.78
N TYR A 269 -7.73 -7.72 -13.88
CA TYR A 269 -8.21 -7.18 -12.61
C TYR A 269 -8.72 -5.72 -12.73
N ASN A 270 -8.61 -5.09 -13.90
CA ASN A 270 -9.09 -3.72 -14.14
C ASN A 270 -10.59 -3.56 -13.87
N HIS A 271 -11.37 -4.64 -13.96
CA HIS A 271 -12.80 -4.63 -13.69
C HIS A 271 -13.12 -4.19 -12.25
N LEU A 272 -12.22 -4.44 -11.28
CA LEU A 272 -12.36 -3.99 -9.88
C LEU A 272 -12.30 -2.46 -9.80
N VAL A 273 -11.37 -1.84 -10.53
CA VAL A 273 -11.24 -0.39 -10.62
C VAL A 273 -12.49 0.22 -11.25
N TRP A 274 -12.90 -0.30 -12.42
CA TRP A 274 -14.08 0.20 -13.14
C TRP A 274 -15.35 0.10 -12.31
N ARG A 275 -15.60 -1.05 -11.67
CA ARG A 275 -16.77 -1.26 -10.81
C ARG A 275 -16.81 -0.26 -9.66
N THR A 276 -15.68 -0.06 -8.98
CA THR A 276 -15.59 0.82 -7.81
C THR A 276 -15.80 2.29 -8.22
N MET A 277 -15.15 2.73 -9.30
CA MET A 277 -15.32 4.09 -9.83
C MET A 277 -16.74 4.35 -10.34
N LEU A 278 -17.38 3.38 -11.00
CA LEU A 278 -18.76 3.51 -11.46
C LEU A 278 -19.73 3.68 -10.29
N ILE A 279 -19.58 2.88 -9.24
CA ILE A 279 -20.39 3.01 -8.02
C ILE A 279 -20.19 4.40 -7.40
N TYR A 280 -18.95 4.85 -7.29
CA TYR A 280 -18.65 6.18 -6.75
C TYR A 280 -19.27 7.31 -7.58
N ILE A 281 -19.15 7.26 -8.92
CA ILE A 281 -19.76 8.26 -9.81
C ILE A 281 -21.28 8.32 -9.60
N VAL A 282 -21.96 7.17 -9.48
CA VAL A 282 -23.40 7.12 -9.23
C VAL A 282 -23.75 7.79 -7.88
N ILE A 283 -22.97 7.53 -6.84
CA ILE A 283 -23.15 8.15 -5.52
C ILE A 283 -22.96 9.68 -5.62
N VAL A 284 -21.88 10.14 -6.24
CA VAL A 284 -21.59 11.57 -6.41
C VAL A 284 -22.68 12.27 -7.22
N LEU A 285 -23.14 11.68 -8.31
CA LEU A 285 -24.23 12.25 -9.12
C LEU A 285 -25.53 12.34 -8.31
N THR A 286 -25.84 11.31 -7.51
CA THR A 286 -27.03 11.30 -6.64
C THR A 286 -26.95 12.40 -5.59
N LEU A 287 -25.81 12.54 -4.90
CA LEU A 287 -25.59 13.60 -3.91
C LEU A 287 -25.63 14.99 -4.54
N THR A 288 -24.99 15.18 -5.69
CA THR A 288 -25.00 16.43 -6.45
C THR A 288 -26.43 16.82 -6.82
N TYR A 289 -27.22 15.86 -7.29
CA TYR A 289 -28.62 16.07 -7.61
C TYR A 289 -29.42 16.52 -6.37
N LEU A 290 -29.28 15.81 -5.25
CA LEU A 290 -29.99 16.13 -4.00
C LEU A 290 -29.63 17.52 -3.45
N LEU A 291 -28.36 17.90 -3.50
CA LEU A 291 -27.87 19.16 -2.93
C LEU A 291 -28.22 20.39 -3.78
N PHE A 292 -28.08 20.30 -5.12
CA PHE A 292 -28.16 21.48 -5.97
C PHE A 292 -29.42 21.55 -6.83
N PHE A 293 -30.00 20.40 -7.19
CA PHE A 293 -31.05 20.34 -8.21
C PHE A 293 -32.40 19.92 -7.65
N HIS A 294 -32.44 19.09 -6.60
CA HIS A 294 -33.69 18.52 -6.09
C HIS A 294 -34.71 19.59 -5.69
N LYS A 295 -34.30 20.61 -4.93
CA LYS A 295 -35.18 21.72 -4.53
C LYS A 295 -35.77 22.45 -5.76
N ASN A 296 -34.90 22.88 -6.69
CA ASN A 296 -35.32 23.61 -7.89
C ASN A 296 -36.22 22.77 -8.81
N VAL A 297 -35.93 21.48 -8.96
CA VAL A 297 -36.76 20.54 -9.73
C VAL A 297 -38.12 20.37 -9.07
N MET A 298 -38.17 20.17 -7.75
CA MET A 298 -39.43 20.02 -7.01
C MET A 298 -40.28 21.29 -7.04
N GLU A 299 -39.69 22.48 -6.95
CA GLU A 299 -40.40 23.75 -7.12
C GLU A 299 -41.00 23.89 -8.52
N THR A 300 -40.24 23.52 -9.57
CA THR A 300 -40.72 23.55 -10.96
C THR A 300 -41.85 22.54 -11.20
N VAL A 301 -41.75 21.33 -10.64
CA VAL A 301 -42.80 20.30 -10.72
C VAL A 301 -44.07 20.75 -10.00
N ARG A 302 -43.95 21.36 -8.82
CA ARG A 302 -45.10 21.93 -8.09
C ARG A 302 -45.75 23.06 -8.91
N ALA A 303 -44.96 24.00 -9.44
CA ALA A 303 -45.48 25.09 -10.27
C ALA A 303 -46.24 24.58 -11.52
N LYS A 304 -45.72 23.54 -12.19
CA LYS A 304 -46.41 22.89 -13.33
C LYS A 304 -47.70 22.17 -12.93
N ARG A 305 -47.80 21.64 -11.70
CA ARG A 305 -49.04 21.04 -11.18
C ARG A 305 -50.08 22.10 -10.88
N TYR A 306 -49.71 23.23 -10.27
CA TYR A 306 -50.61 24.35 -10.00
C TYR A 306 -51.14 25.03 -11.28
N GLN A 307 -50.39 25.03 -12.38
CA GLN A 307 -50.87 25.53 -13.67
C GLN A 307 -51.85 24.57 -14.39
N LYS A 308 -51.85 23.28 -14.02
CA LYS A 308 -52.76 22.27 -14.59
C LYS A 308 -54.05 22.10 -13.80
N GLU A 309 -54.10 22.56 -12.56
CA GLU A 309 -55.33 22.59 -11.76
C GLU A 309 -56.08 23.90 -12.02
N PRO A 310 -57.33 23.88 -12.54
CA PRO A 310 -58.13 25.10 -12.64
C PRO A 310 -58.36 25.67 -11.24
N PRO A 311 -58.35 27.00 -11.07
CA PRO A 311 -58.49 27.61 -9.76
C PRO A 311 -59.79 27.15 -9.11
N LYS A 312 -59.70 26.45 -7.97
CA LYS A 312 -60.88 26.20 -7.13
C LYS A 312 -61.47 27.57 -6.76
N PRO A 313 -62.76 27.82 -7.05
CA PRO A 313 -63.37 29.09 -6.72
C PRO A 313 -63.29 29.28 -5.20
N LYS A 314 -62.72 30.42 -4.78
CA LYS A 314 -62.78 30.86 -3.39
C LYS A 314 -64.25 30.98 -3.01
N SER A 315 -64.75 30.12 -2.13
CA SER A 315 -66.04 30.34 -1.48
C SER A 315 -65.91 31.60 -0.62
N SER A 316 -66.51 32.70 -1.07
CA SER A 316 -66.74 33.86 -0.23
C SER A 316 -67.68 33.45 0.91
N GLN A 317 -67.14 33.24 2.11
CA GLN A 317 -67.97 33.29 3.30
C GLN A 317 -68.30 34.76 3.58
N THR A 318 -69.47 35.19 3.12
CA THR A 318 -70.15 36.41 3.55
C THR A 318 -70.53 36.25 5.03
N LEU A 319 -69.84 36.98 5.91
CA LEU A 319 -70.21 37.16 7.32
C LEU A 319 -71.19 38.34 7.43
N PHE A 320 -72.45 38.13 7.08
CA PHE A 320 -73.56 38.97 7.54
C PHE A 320 -74.74 38.06 7.84
N HIS A 321 -75.04 37.87 9.12
CA HIS A 321 -76.32 37.36 9.58
C HIS A 321 -77.06 38.52 10.21
N ASP A 322 -78.04 39.05 9.47
CA ASP A 322 -79.13 39.82 10.05
C ASP A 322 -79.99 38.87 10.88
N HIS A 323 -80.26 39.24 12.13
CA HIS A 323 -81.38 38.71 12.90
C HIS A 323 -82.24 39.89 13.34
N GLU A 324 -83.40 40.02 12.70
CA GLU A 324 -84.49 40.89 13.11
C GLU A 324 -85.15 40.39 14.42
N GLU A 325 -85.27 41.33 15.36
CA GLU A 325 -86.42 41.69 16.19
C GLU A 325 -87.49 40.64 16.58
N LYS A 326 -87.76 40.58 17.90
CA LYS A 326 -89.12 40.35 18.43
C LYS A 326 -89.44 41.32 19.55
N ASP A 327 -90.54 42.03 19.34
CA ASP A 327 -91.19 43.05 20.15
C ASP A 327 -91.57 42.63 21.58
N GLY A 328 -91.67 43.67 22.42
CA GLY A 328 -92.44 43.65 23.65
C GLY A 328 -93.85 44.23 23.45
N LYS A 329 -94.80 43.61 24.18
CA LYS A 329 -96.25 43.88 24.36
C LYS A 329 -97.22 43.21 23.42
#